data_AF-A0A0H4PM64-F1
#
_entry.id   AF-A0A0H4PM64-F1
#
_cell.length_a   1.000
_cell.length_b   1.000
_cell.length_c   1.000
_cell.angle_alpha   90.00
_cell.angle_beta   90.00
_cell.angle_gamma   90.00
#
_symmetry.space_group_name_H-M   'P 1'
#
loop_
_entity.id
_entity.type
_entity.pdbx_description
1 polymer ?
#
loop_
_entity_poly.entity_id
_entity_poly.type
_entity_poly.pdbx_seq_one_letter_code
_entity_poly.pdbx_strand_id
1 'polypeptide(L)'
;MEKGIFKDLMKKFAAGHSTLEEEAFLIKNSTDKKSLETQWLRYVNGKKKIPAADLNAKVLEAINKKEKKSQNRKLVVGFMTIAASLLLLLIYFKPEPIPETKSLAEKQALLKEALAMFDNISINKKNKKVLYEDEIIIIYATSE
;
A
#
# COMPACT_ATOMS: atom_id res chain seq x y z
N MET A 1 31.80 -53.93 35.56
CA MET A 1 31.79 -52.44 35.64
C MET A 1 31.33 -51.75 34.35
N GLU A 2 31.28 -52.43 33.19
CA GLU A 2 31.02 -51.79 31.88
C GLU A 2 29.55 -51.36 31.59
N LYS A 3 28.55 -51.97 32.24
CA LYS A 3 27.13 -51.71 31.95
C LYS A 3 26.66 -50.28 32.31
N GLY A 4 27.29 -49.65 33.31
CA GLY A 4 26.95 -48.28 33.73
C GLY A 4 27.41 -47.24 32.71
N ILE A 5 28.64 -47.41 32.21
CA ILE A 5 29.27 -46.52 31.23
C ILE A 5 28.50 -46.54 29.91
N PHE A 6 28.09 -47.73 29.45
CA PHE A 6 27.30 -47.88 28.22
C PHE A 6 25.93 -47.17 28.29
N LYS A 7 25.27 -47.22 29.46
CA LYS A 7 23.97 -46.56 29.67
C LYS A 7 24.08 -45.04 29.64
N ASP A 8 25.14 -44.49 30.20
CA ASP A 8 25.39 -43.04 30.16
C ASP A 8 25.78 -42.58 28.75
N LEU A 9 26.55 -43.37 28.00
CA LEU A 9 26.84 -43.08 26.59
C LEU A 9 25.56 -43.06 25.73
N MET A 10 24.66 -44.03 25.94
CA MET A 10 23.35 -44.06 25.26
C MET A 10 22.48 -42.83 25.58
N LYS A 11 22.54 -42.32 26.81
CA LYS A 11 21.84 -41.06 27.17
C LYS A 11 22.45 -39.85 26.47
N LYS A 12 23.79 -39.76 26.40
CA LYS A 12 24.47 -38.69 25.65
C LYS A 12 24.12 -38.73 24.17
N PHE A 13 24.11 -39.92 23.57
CA PHE A 13 23.71 -40.12 22.18
C PHE A 13 22.26 -39.68 21.93
N ALA A 14 21.31 -40.10 22.77
CA ALA A 14 19.92 -39.68 22.65
C ALA A 14 19.71 -38.15 22.83
N ALA A 15 20.61 -37.50 23.58
CA ALA A 15 20.61 -36.05 23.79
C ALA A 15 21.37 -35.27 22.69
N GLY A 16 22.06 -35.95 21.77
CA GLY A 16 22.87 -35.31 20.72
C GLY A 16 24.17 -34.68 21.22
N HIS A 17 24.71 -35.17 22.35
CA HIS A 17 25.94 -34.67 22.97
C HIS A 17 27.11 -35.67 22.90
N SER A 18 26.96 -36.77 22.15
CA SER A 18 28.02 -37.75 21.95
C SER A 18 29.08 -37.25 20.99
N THR A 19 30.32 -37.70 21.16
CA THR A 19 31.39 -37.49 20.19
C THR A 19 31.38 -38.60 19.11
N LEU A 20 32.01 -38.32 17.97
CA LEU A 20 32.14 -39.29 16.86
C LEU A 20 32.81 -40.61 17.28
N GLU A 21 33.77 -40.56 18.19
CA GLU A 21 34.45 -41.75 18.73
C GLU A 21 33.52 -42.59 19.62
N GLU A 22 32.72 -41.92 20.47
CA GLU A 22 31.71 -42.57 21.32
C GLU A 22 30.62 -43.23 20.47
N GLU A 23 30.22 -42.60 19.37
CA GLU A 23 29.24 -43.15 18.42
C GLU A 23 29.77 -44.36 17.67
N ALA A 24 31.01 -44.29 17.17
CA ALA A 24 31.66 -45.43 16.53
C ALA A 24 31.80 -46.63 17.47
N PHE A 25 32.06 -46.37 18.76
CA PHE A 25 32.08 -47.39 19.81
C PHE A 25 30.69 -48.00 20.05
N LEU A 26 29.63 -47.19 20.09
CA LEU A 26 28.25 -47.68 20.25
C LEU A 26 27.81 -48.54 19.06
N ILE A 27 28.15 -48.11 17.83
CA ILE A 27 27.80 -48.84 16.60
C ILE A 27 28.53 -50.19 16.56
N LYS A 28 29.84 -50.22 16.87
CA LYS A 28 30.65 -51.46 16.90
C LYS A 28 30.17 -52.47 17.95
N ASN A 29 29.70 -51.99 19.10
CA ASN A 29 29.20 -52.84 20.19
C ASN A 29 27.69 -53.08 20.14
N SER A 30 26.99 -52.58 19.13
CA SER A 30 25.57 -52.83 18.96
C SER A 30 25.34 -54.30 18.56
N THR A 31 24.48 -54.99 19.31
CA THR A 31 24.16 -56.42 19.10
C THR A 31 23.39 -56.68 17.81
N ASP A 32 22.88 -55.63 17.16
CA ASP A 32 22.00 -55.70 16.00
C ASP A 32 22.83 -55.42 14.74
N LYS A 33 23.33 -56.48 14.07
CA LYS A 33 24.09 -56.43 12.79
C LYS A 33 23.31 -55.87 11.59
N LYS A 34 22.17 -55.23 11.83
CA LYS A 34 21.34 -54.61 10.78
C LYS A 34 21.95 -53.29 10.37
N SER A 35 21.91 -52.97 9.06
CA SER A 35 22.49 -51.73 8.53
C SER A 35 21.95 -50.52 9.28
N LEU A 36 22.79 -49.50 9.48
CA LEU A 36 22.43 -48.26 10.17
C LEU A 36 21.12 -47.66 9.61
N GLU A 37 20.94 -47.74 8.30
CA GLU A 37 19.74 -47.31 7.56
C GLU A 37 18.46 -48.00 8.06
N THR A 38 18.49 -49.32 8.27
CA THR A 38 17.33 -50.07 8.78
C THR A 38 17.00 -49.73 10.23
N GLN A 39 18.00 -49.42 11.06
CA GLN A 39 17.78 -48.97 12.43
C GLN A 39 17.15 -47.57 12.46
N TRP A 40 17.62 -46.68 11.59
CA TRP A 40 17.10 -45.32 11.46
C TRP A 40 15.66 -45.30 10.93
N LEU A 41 15.38 -46.07 9.88
CA LEU A 41 14.02 -46.26 9.35
C LEU A 41 13.07 -46.79 10.42
N ARG A 42 13.51 -47.74 11.25
CA ARG A 42 12.71 -48.29 12.34
C ARG A 42 12.45 -47.26 13.45
N TYR A 43 13.44 -46.43 13.78
CA TYR A 43 13.26 -45.33 14.73
C TYR A 43 12.23 -44.30 14.23
N VAL A 44 12.35 -43.86 12.98
CA VAL A 44 11.40 -42.90 12.36
C VAL A 44 10.00 -43.49 12.29
N ASN A 45 9.87 -44.73 11.84
CA ASN A 45 8.57 -45.39 11.75
C ASN A 45 7.94 -45.61 13.13
N GLY A 46 8.74 -45.93 14.15
CA GLY A 46 8.26 -46.07 15.54
C GLY A 46 7.89 -44.76 16.22
N LYS A 47 8.43 -43.63 15.75
CA LYS A 47 8.11 -42.28 16.26
C LYS A 47 7.01 -41.57 15.47
N LYS A 48 6.50 -42.20 14.40
CA LYS A 48 5.47 -41.64 13.54
C LYS A 48 4.17 -41.51 14.33
N LYS A 49 3.81 -40.27 14.69
CA LYS A 49 2.53 -39.98 15.34
C LYS A 49 1.42 -40.03 14.30
N ILE A 50 0.31 -40.66 14.65
CA ILE A 50 -0.91 -40.62 13.84
C ILE A 50 -1.41 -39.17 13.91
N PRO A 51 -1.59 -38.49 12.76
CA PRO A 51 -2.14 -37.15 12.76
C PRO A 51 -3.56 -37.19 13.32
N ALA A 52 -3.99 -36.11 13.99
CA ALA A 52 -5.38 -35.96 14.40
C ALA A 52 -6.28 -36.11 13.17
N ALA A 53 -7.40 -36.84 13.31
CA ALA A 53 -8.31 -37.16 12.21
C ALA A 53 -8.78 -35.92 11.42
N ASP A 54 -8.73 -34.74 12.05
CA ASP A 54 -9.26 -33.49 11.54
C ASP A 54 -8.17 -32.46 11.13
N LEU A 55 -6.92 -32.90 11.00
CA LEU A 55 -5.80 -32.02 10.63
C LEU A 55 -6.04 -31.33 9.27
N ASN A 56 -6.49 -32.10 8.28
CA ASN A 56 -6.73 -31.59 6.93
C ASN A 56 -7.85 -30.55 6.92
N ALA A 57 -8.95 -30.80 7.63
CA ALA A 57 -10.07 -29.88 7.73
C ALA A 57 -9.64 -28.55 8.39
N LYS A 58 -8.89 -28.62 9.50
CA LYS A 58 -8.37 -27.42 10.19
C LYS A 58 -7.40 -26.61 9.34
N VAL A 59 -6.55 -27.26 8.54
CA VAL A 59 -5.64 -26.57 7.62
C VAL A 59 -6.44 -25.84 6.54
N LEU A 60 -7.43 -26.52 5.95
CA LEU A 60 -8.28 -25.95 4.90
C LEU A 60 -9.12 -24.78 5.43
N GLU A 61 -9.66 -24.91 6.65
CA GLU A 61 -10.39 -23.84 7.33
C GLU A 61 -9.49 -22.62 7.61
N ALA A 62 -8.26 -22.83 8.09
CA ALA A 62 -7.31 -21.76 8.37
C ALA A 62 -6.91 -20.98 7.11
N ILE A 63 -6.76 -21.66 5.98
CA ILE A 63 -6.49 -21.05 4.66
C ILE A 63 -7.70 -20.21 4.23
N ASN A 64 -8.89 -20.81 4.23
CA ASN A 64 -10.13 -20.15 3.77
C ASN A 64 -10.52 -18.95 4.65
N LYS A 65 -10.23 -18.99 5.95
CA LYS A 65 -10.48 -17.87 6.88
C LYS A 65 -9.68 -16.62 6.53
N LYS A 66 -8.45 -16.77 6.02
CA LYS A 66 -7.64 -15.63 5.57
C LYS A 66 -8.19 -15.00 4.29
N GLU A 67 -8.68 -15.80 3.36
CA GLU A 67 -9.24 -15.30 2.10
C GLU A 67 -10.56 -14.54 2.29
N LYS A 68 -11.49 -15.08 3.10
CA LYS A 68 -12.77 -14.40 3.42
C LYS A 68 -12.56 -13.03 4.06
N LYS A 69 -11.59 -12.88 4.97
CA LYS A 69 -11.31 -11.60 5.62
C LYS A 69 -10.76 -10.55 4.65
N SER A 70 -10.01 -10.98 3.64
CA SER A 70 -9.47 -10.11 2.58
C SER A 70 -10.56 -9.64 1.60
N GLN A 71 -11.45 -10.55 1.19
CA GLN A 71 -12.55 -10.22 0.27
C GLN A 71 -13.53 -9.19 0.86
N ASN A 72 -13.93 -9.36 2.12
CA ASN A 72 -14.85 -8.43 2.78
C ASN A 72 -14.24 -7.02 2.90
N ARG A 73 -12.94 -6.92 3.18
CA ARG A 73 -12.25 -5.62 3.24
C ARG A 73 -12.17 -4.95 1.87
N LYS A 74 -11.90 -5.71 0.80
CA LYS A 74 -11.86 -5.18 -0.58
C LYS A 74 -13.21 -4.66 -1.03
N LEU A 75 -14.30 -5.35 -0.69
CA LEU A 75 -15.67 -4.89 -0.99
C LEU A 75 -16.00 -3.58 -0.26
N VAL A 76 -15.73 -3.50 1.05
CA VAL A 76 -16.00 -2.28 1.84
C VAL A 76 -15.20 -1.08 1.32
N VAL A 77 -13.92 -1.28 1.01
CA VAL A 77 -13.08 -0.23 0.41
C VAL A 77 -13.63 0.17 -0.96
N GLY A 78 -14.02 -0.78 -1.81
CA GLY A 78 -14.63 -0.50 -3.12
C GLY A 78 -15.88 0.38 -3.02
N PHE A 79 -16.81 0.05 -2.11
CA PHE A 79 -18.02 0.86 -1.89
C PHE A 79 -17.69 2.26 -1.33
N MET A 80 -16.73 2.38 -0.42
CA MET A 80 -16.30 3.69 0.09
C MET A 80 -15.73 4.59 -1.01
N THR A 81 -14.95 4.04 -1.94
CA THR A 81 -14.36 4.81 -3.05
C THR A 81 -15.44 5.36 -3.98
N ILE A 82 -16.47 4.55 -4.28
CA ILE A 82 -17.61 4.98 -5.11
C ILE A 82 -18.38 6.11 -4.41
N ALA A 83 -18.67 5.96 -3.12
CA ALA A 83 -19.37 6.98 -2.34
C ALA A 83 -18.58 8.30 -2.26
N ALA A 84 -17.26 8.22 -2.05
CA ALA A 84 -16.39 9.41 -2.01
C ALA A 84 -16.32 10.14 -3.36
N SER A 85 -16.26 9.39 -4.47
CA SER A 85 -16.26 9.96 -5.82
C SER A 85 -17.56 10.71 -6.14
N LEU A 86 -18.71 10.12 -5.78
CA LEU A 86 -20.03 10.77 -5.92
C LEU A 86 -20.13 12.04 -5.06
N LEU A 87 -19.63 12.00 -3.83
CA LEU A 87 -19.59 13.16 -2.93
C LEU A 87 -18.75 14.30 -3.50
N LEU A 88 -17.58 13.99 -4.07
CA LEU A 88 -16.71 14.96 -4.74
C LEU A 88 -17.41 15.60 -5.94
N LEU A 89 -18.13 14.80 -6.73
CA LEU A 89 -18.88 15.29 -7.89
C LEU A 89 -20.01 16.23 -7.45
N LEU A 90 -20.74 15.91 -6.38
CA LEU A 90 -21.77 16.78 -5.82
C LEU A 90 -21.21 18.10 -5.25
N ILE A 91 -20.01 18.06 -4.66
CA ILE A 91 -19.33 19.27 -4.16
C ILE A 91 -18.86 20.13 -5.34
N TYR A 92 -18.31 19.51 -6.39
CA TYR A 92 -17.82 20.19 -7.58
C TYR A 92 -18.94 20.83 -8.39
N PHE A 93 -20.09 20.16 -8.49
CA PHE A 93 -21.28 20.68 -9.18
C PHE A 93 -22.15 21.59 -8.33
N LYS A 94 -21.67 22.09 -7.17
CA LYS A 94 -22.41 23.11 -6.43
C LYS A 94 -22.59 24.34 -7.34
N PRO A 95 -23.83 24.71 -7.70
CA PRO A 95 -24.04 25.95 -8.42
C PRO A 95 -23.54 27.10 -7.55
N GLU A 96 -22.77 28.01 -8.15
CA GLU A 96 -22.43 29.27 -7.48
C GLU A 96 -23.73 29.94 -7.03
N PRO A 97 -23.77 30.50 -5.80
CA PRO A 97 -24.93 31.26 -5.39
C PRO A 97 -25.15 32.35 -6.44
N ILE A 98 -26.36 32.42 -6.99
CA ILE A 98 -26.77 33.46 -7.94
C ILE A 98 -26.34 34.78 -7.29
N PRO A 99 -25.39 35.54 -7.87
CA PRO A 99 -24.95 36.79 -7.28
C PRO A 99 -26.19 37.66 -7.14
N GLU A 100 -26.39 38.25 -5.95
CA GLU A 100 -27.51 39.14 -5.70
C GLU A 100 -27.65 40.08 -6.89
N THR A 101 -28.81 40.04 -7.54
CA THR A 101 -29.07 40.81 -8.74
C THR A 101 -28.93 42.28 -8.37
N LYS A 102 -27.76 42.87 -8.66
CA LYS A 102 -27.49 44.30 -8.44
C LYS A 102 -28.65 45.12 -8.99
N SER A 103 -29.11 46.10 -8.22
CA SER A 103 -30.22 46.94 -8.63
C SER A 103 -29.84 47.70 -9.92
N LEU A 104 -30.84 48.09 -10.73
CA LEU A 104 -30.58 48.87 -11.95
C LEU A 104 -29.80 50.15 -11.66
N ALA A 105 -30.02 50.77 -10.49
CA ALA A 105 -29.29 51.95 -10.05
C ALA A 105 -27.79 51.68 -9.83
N GLU A 106 -27.45 50.55 -9.21
CA GLU A 106 -26.04 50.15 -9.01
C GLU A 106 -25.34 49.83 -10.32
N LYS A 107 -26.05 49.18 -11.25
CA LYS A 107 -25.52 48.91 -12.60
C LYS A 107 -25.25 50.21 -13.36
N GLN A 108 -26.15 51.20 -13.25
CA GLN A 108 -25.97 52.50 -13.86
C GLN A 108 -24.82 53.30 -13.24
N ALA A 109 -24.64 53.22 -11.92
CA ALA A 109 -23.54 53.88 -11.22
C ALA A 109 -22.19 53.31 -11.67
N LEU A 110 -22.04 51.99 -11.71
CA LEU A 110 -20.82 51.32 -12.17
C LEU A 110 -20.52 51.62 -13.64
N LEU A 111 -21.54 51.69 -14.50
CA LEU A 111 -21.36 52.04 -15.90
C LEU A 111 -20.89 53.49 -16.07
N LYS A 112 -21.44 54.43 -15.30
CA LYS A 112 -20.98 55.82 -15.28
C LYS A 112 -19.54 55.93 -14.79
N GLU A 113 -19.18 55.17 -13.77
CA GLU A 113 -17.82 55.12 -13.23
C GLU A 113 -16.84 54.58 -14.28
N ALA A 114 -17.18 53.49 -14.95
CA ALA A 114 -16.37 52.93 -16.04
C ALA A 114 -16.20 53.93 -17.19
N LEU A 115 -17.27 54.61 -17.63
CA LEU A 115 -17.20 55.63 -18.68
C LEU A 115 -16.30 56.81 -18.29
N ALA A 116 -16.38 57.27 -17.04
CA ALA A 116 -15.51 58.34 -16.54
C ALA A 116 -14.02 57.97 -16.54
N MET A 117 -13.68 56.67 -16.43
CA MET A 117 -12.29 56.21 -16.56
C MET A 117 -11.76 56.35 -17.99
N PHE A 118 -12.63 56.31 -19.00
CA PHE A 118 -12.24 56.46 -20.41
C PHE A 118 -12.18 57.92 -20.89
N ASP A 119 -12.99 58.82 -20.32
CA ASP A 119 -13.01 60.25 -20.69
C ASP A 119 -11.69 60.97 -20.35
N ASN A 120 -10.90 60.45 -19.41
CA ASN A 120 -9.56 60.97 -19.07
C ASN A 120 -8.44 60.48 -20.02
N ILE A 121 -8.79 59.74 -21.08
CA ILE A 121 -7.86 59.22 -22.10
C ILE A 121 -7.98 60.02 -23.40
N SER A 122 -8.31 61.32 -23.33
CA SER A 122 -7.97 62.25 -24.41
C SER A 122 -6.47 62.52 -24.37
N ILE A 123 -5.69 61.51 -24.73
CA ILE A 123 -4.23 61.54 -24.85
C ILE A 123 -3.89 62.69 -25.80
N ASN A 124 -3.07 63.61 -25.30
CA ASN A 124 -2.40 64.68 -26.01
C ASN A 124 -1.68 64.13 -27.26
N LYS A 125 -2.42 63.98 -28.37
CA LYS A 125 -2.01 63.37 -29.64
C LYS A 125 -1.16 64.30 -30.51
N LYS A 126 -0.78 65.49 -30.02
CA LYS A 126 -0.18 66.52 -30.89
C LYS A 126 1.30 66.31 -31.24
N ASN A 127 2.05 65.49 -30.51
CA ASN A 127 3.52 65.36 -30.72
C ASN A 127 4.07 63.92 -30.66
N LYS A 128 3.27 62.90 -30.99
CA LYS A 128 3.74 61.50 -30.97
C LYS A 128 3.48 60.82 -32.30
N LYS A 129 4.55 60.38 -32.97
CA LYS A 129 4.48 59.60 -34.21
C LYS A 129 4.22 58.14 -33.84
N VAL A 130 3.16 57.55 -34.37
CA VAL A 130 2.85 56.13 -34.17
C VAL A 130 3.86 55.32 -34.97
N LEU A 131 4.59 54.42 -34.30
CA LEU A 131 5.54 53.52 -34.94
C LEU A 131 4.89 52.18 -35.32
N TYR A 132 3.90 51.75 -34.54
CA TYR A 132 3.21 50.48 -34.74
C TYR A 132 1.84 50.51 -34.05
N GLU A 133 0.82 49.95 -34.70
CA GLU A 133 -0.55 49.84 -34.20
C GLU A 133 -1.17 48.50 -34.63
N ASP A 134 -1.71 47.77 -33.66
CA ASP A 134 -2.50 46.56 -33.81
C ASP A 134 -3.72 46.63 -32.85
N GLU A 135 -4.66 45.69 -32.93
CA GLU A 135 -5.91 45.70 -32.15
C GLU A 135 -5.70 45.76 -30.63
N ILE A 136 -4.52 45.37 -30.14
CA ILE A 136 -4.21 45.26 -28.71
C ILE A 136 -3.18 46.29 -28.24
N ILE A 137 -2.27 46.77 -29.11
CA ILE A 137 -1.12 47.59 -28.69
C ILE A 137 -0.84 48.71 -29.69
N ILE A 138 -0.60 49.91 -29.16
CA ILE A 138 -0.11 51.07 -29.92
C ILE A 138 1.24 51.52 -29.34
N ILE A 139 2.28 51.57 -30.17
CA ILE A 139 3.62 52.02 -29.80
C ILE A 139 3.85 53.42 -30.36
N TYR A 140 4.16 54.36 -29.47
CA TYR A 140 4.47 55.76 -29.81
C TYR A 140 5.95 56.05 -29.70
N ALA A 141 6.51 56.80 -30.65
CA ALA A 141 7.78 57.49 -30.48
C ALA A 141 7.55 58.97 -30.16
N THR A 142 8.34 59.48 -29.22
CA THR A 142 8.48 60.91 -28.99
C THR A 142 9.48 61.44 -30.02
N SER A 143 9.08 62.42 -30.83
CA SER A 143 10.06 63.19 -31.59
C SER A 143 10.60 64.25 -30.63
N GLU A 144 11.90 64.22 -30.35
CA GLU A 144 12.61 65.47 -30.06
C GLU A 144 12.59 66.37 -31.31
#